data_AF-A0A3L6LBU5-F1
#
_entry.id   AF-A0A3L6LBU5-F1
#
_cell.length_a   1.000
_cell.length_b   1.000
_cell.length_c   1.000
_cell.angle_alpha   90.00
_cell.angle_beta   90.00
_cell.angle_gamma   90.00
#
_symmetry.space_group_name_H-M   'P 1'
#
loop_
_entity.id
_entity.type
_entity.pdbx_description
1 polymer ?
#
loop_
_entity_poly.entity_id
_entity_poly.type
_entity_poly.pdbx_seq_one_letter_code
_entity_poly.pdbx_strand_id
1 'polypeptide(L)'
;MAKGKRVGESKGAQKRQKKVLRDNVRGITRGSIRRLARRAGVKRISGVIYDEVRGVLKTFVESIVRDAGAYTEYSRKKTVTAAHVVFALRKRGKVLYGYD
;
A
#
# COMPACT_ATOMS: atom_id res chain seq x y z
N MET A 1 -49.06 -34.60 18.37
CA MET A 1 -48.71 -33.17 18.20
C MET A 1 -47.21 -33.00 18.45
N ALA A 2 -46.39 -32.92 17.39
CA ALA A 2 -44.94 -32.82 17.50
C ALA A 2 -44.51 -31.35 17.66
N LYS A 3 -43.84 -31.02 18.77
CA LYS A 3 -43.31 -29.69 19.05
C LYS A 3 -42.22 -29.35 18.02
N GLY A 4 -42.44 -28.27 17.27
CA GLY A 4 -41.50 -27.76 16.27
C GLY A 4 -40.13 -27.42 16.87
N LYS A 5 -39.09 -27.97 16.25
CA LYS A 5 -37.68 -27.68 16.51
C LYS A 5 -37.43 -26.21 16.15
N ARG A 6 -37.19 -25.35 17.15
CA ARG A 6 -36.74 -23.97 16.93
C ARG A 6 -35.41 -24.03 16.18
N VAL A 7 -35.45 -23.70 14.89
CA VAL A 7 -34.25 -23.48 14.08
C VAL A 7 -33.55 -22.28 14.70
N GLY A 8 -32.38 -22.55 15.31
CA GLY A 8 -31.57 -21.53 15.95
C GLY A 8 -31.26 -20.42 14.96
N GLU A 9 -31.56 -19.19 15.37
CA GLU A 9 -31.21 -17.98 14.65
C GLU A 9 -29.69 -17.96 14.45
N SER A 10 -29.24 -18.20 13.22
CA SER A 10 -27.83 -18.16 12.85
C SER A 10 -27.34 -16.74 13.09
N LYS A 11 -26.63 -16.51 14.19
CA LYS A 11 -25.95 -15.24 14.48
C LYS A 11 -25.15 -14.84 13.24
N GLY A 12 -25.65 -13.86 12.49
CA GLY A 12 -25.03 -13.41 11.25
C GLY A 12 -23.57 -13.09 11.50
N ALA A 13 -22.69 -13.53 10.60
CA ALA A 13 -21.25 -13.35 10.72
C ALA A 13 -20.93 -11.89 11.04
N GLN A 14 -20.40 -11.64 12.24
CA GLN A 14 -20.06 -10.31 12.72
C GLN A 14 -19.12 -9.67 11.70
N LYS A 15 -19.57 -8.59 11.04
CA LYS A 15 -18.77 -7.89 10.02
C LYS A 15 -17.43 -7.51 10.65
N ARG A 16 -16.33 -8.08 10.14
CA ARG A 16 -14.97 -7.74 10.58
C ARG A 16 -14.75 -6.24 10.42
N GLN A 17 -14.55 -5.54 11.53
CA GLN A 17 -14.13 -4.15 11.48
C GLN A 17 -12.72 -4.06 10.91
N LYS A 18 -12.48 -3.06 10.05
CA LYS A 18 -11.16 -2.80 9.49
C LYS A 18 -10.26 -2.23 10.58
N LYS A 19 -9.02 -2.73 10.67
CA LYS A 19 -8.01 -2.18 11.59
C LYS A 19 -7.66 -0.75 11.16
N VAL A 20 -7.53 0.13 12.15
CA VAL A 20 -6.97 1.47 11.92
C VAL A 20 -5.46 1.31 11.69
N LEU A 21 -5.00 1.74 10.52
CA LEU A 21 -3.58 1.72 10.17
C LEU A 21 -2.88 2.97 10.74
N ARG A 22 -1.77 2.80 11.46
CA ARG A 22 -0.96 3.89 12.02
C ARG A 22 0.52 3.55 11.91
N ASP A 23 1.34 4.56 11.58
CA ASP A 23 2.82 4.49 11.57
C ASP A 23 3.48 3.33 10.81
N ASN A 24 2.82 2.79 9.78
CA ASN A 24 3.33 1.70 8.95
C ASN A 24 4.69 2.00 8.29
N VAL A 25 5.05 3.29 8.16
CA VAL A 25 6.35 3.72 7.60
C VAL A 25 7.54 3.16 8.41
N ARG A 26 7.36 2.91 9.72
CA ARG A 26 8.39 2.29 10.56
C ARG A 26 8.62 0.81 10.23
N GLY A 27 7.68 0.16 9.54
CA GLY A 27 7.84 -1.17 8.98
C GLY A 27 8.95 -1.26 7.92
N ILE A 28 9.35 -0.12 7.33
CA ILE A 28 10.57 -0.03 6.55
C ILE A 28 11.76 -0.02 7.52
N THR A 29 12.34 -1.20 7.72
CA THR A 29 13.43 -1.41 8.68
C THR A 29 14.72 -0.75 8.23
N ARG A 30 15.62 -0.45 9.18
CA ARG A 30 16.97 0.03 8.90
C ARG A 30 17.74 -0.93 7.98
N GLY A 31 17.47 -2.23 8.09
CA GLY A 31 18.06 -3.27 7.22
C GLY A 31 17.63 -3.13 5.76
N SER A 32 16.34 -2.85 5.50
CA SER A 32 15.85 -2.60 4.14
C SER A 32 16.48 -1.36 3.51
N ILE A 33 16.58 -0.27 4.26
CA ILE A 33 17.23 0.98 3.80
C ILE A 33 18.72 0.73 3.52
N ARG A 34 19.40 -0.02 4.40
CA ARG A 34 20.81 -0.39 4.18
C ARG A 34 20.98 -1.17 2.89
N ARG A 35 20.13 -2.17 2.61
CA ARG A 35 20.19 -2.94 1.36
C ARG A 35 20.02 -2.06 0.12
N LEU A 36 19.09 -1.10 0.14
CA LEU A 36 18.93 -0.13 -0.96
C LEU A 36 20.18 0.73 -1.14
N ALA A 37 20.71 1.30 -0.06
CA ALA A 37 21.91 2.12 -0.10
C ALA A 37 23.16 1.34 -0.57
N ARG A 38 23.30 0.08 -0.15
CA ARG A 38 24.39 -0.80 -0.62
C ARG A 38 24.28 -1.08 -2.12
N ARG A 39 23.08 -1.35 -2.63
CA ARG A 39 22.85 -1.52 -4.08
C ARG A 39 23.25 -0.27 -4.86
N ALA A 40 23.07 0.92 -4.28
CA ALA A 40 23.50 2.19 -4.85
C ALA A 40 25.00 2.52 -4.63
N GLY A 41 25.80 1.59 -4.08
CA GLY A 41 27.24 1.79 -3.87
C GLY A 41 27.61 2.64 -2.65
N VAL A 42 26.67 2.93 -1.74
CA VAL A 42 26.93 3.76 -0.56
C VAL A 42 27.81 3.00 0.44
N LYS A 43 28.98 3.54 0.79
CA LYS A 43 29.96 2.91 1.70
C LYS A 43 29.70 3.16 3.20
N ARG A 44 29.24 4.33 3.60
CA ARG A 44 28.89 4.67 4.99
C ARG A 44 27.55 5.40 5.04
N ILE A 45 26.76 5.17 6.09
CA ILE A 45 25.40 5.70 6.24
C ILE A 45 25.29 6.29 7.65
N SER A 46 24.92 7.56 7.75
CA SER A 46 24.63 8.23 9.03
C SER A 46 23.31 7.75 9.64
N GLY A 47 23.18 7.83 10.96
CA GLY A 47 21.97 7.45 11.70
C GLY A 47 20.72 8.25 11.30
N VAL A 48 20.88 9.54 10.98
CA VAL A 48 19.75 10.43 10.63
C VAL A 48 19.09 10.04 9.31
N ILE A 49 19.85 9.39 8.40
CA ILE A 49 19.38 9.04 7.06
C ILE A 49 18.22 8.03 7.10
N TYR A 50 18.07 7.22 8.15
CA TYR A 50 16.99 6.23 8.19
C TYR A 50 15.60 6.87 8.25
N ASP A 51 15.45 7.96 9.00
CA ASP A 51 14.17 8.66 9.12
C ASP A 51 13.93 9.57 7.93
N GLU A 52 14.98 10.18 7.38
CA GLU A 52 14.91 10.95 6.14
C GLU A 52 14.42 10.10 4.96
N VAL A 53 15.00 8.91 4.76
CA VAL A 53 14.61 7.99 3.69
C VAL A 53 13.15 7.54 3.85
N ARG A 54 12.66 7.38 5.09
CA ARG A 54 11.25 7.06 5.35
C ARG A 54 10.33 8.19 4.94
N GLY A 55 10.71 9.45 5.21
CA GLY A 55 9.98 10.63 4.77
C GLY A 55 9.89 10.69 3.24
N VAL A 56 11.04 10.62 2.57
CA VAL A 56 11.11 10.66 1.10
C VAL A 56 10.30 9.53 0.46
N LEU A 57 10.43 8.30 0.96
CA LEU A 57 9.71 7.15 0.43
C LEU A 57 8.20 7.29 0.63
N LYS A 58 7.76 7.82 1.78
CA LYS A 58 6.35 8.09 2.04
C LYS A 58 5.79 9.10 1.04
N THR A 59 6.44 10.25 0.87
CA THR A 59 6.00 11.29 -0.08
C THR A 59 5.96 10.78 -1.51
N PHE A 60 6.98 9.98 -1.91
CA PHE A 60 7.02 9.36 -3.23
C PHE A 60 5.80 8.45 -3.47
N VAL A 61 5.53 7.51 -2.55
CA VAL A 61 4.41 6.57 -2.70
C VAL A 61 3.06 7.27 -2.62
N GLU A 62 2.86 8.20 -1.69
CA GLU A 62 1.62 8.97 -1.55
C GLU A 62 1.23 9.66 -2.85
N SER A 63 2.23 10.23 -3.51
CA SER A 63 2.02 10.99 -4.74
C SER A 63 1.59 10.07 -5.90
N ILE A 64 2.17 8.86 -6.02
CA ILE A 64 1.79 7.86 -7.04
C ILE A 64 0.41 7.28 -6.75
N VAL A 65 0.12 6.94 -5.49
CA VAL A 65 -1.17 6.37 -5.09
C VAL A 65 -2.30 7.38 -5.28
N ARG A 66 -2.05 8.67 -5.06
CA ARG A 66 -3.01 9.75 -5.36
C ARG A 66 -3.38 9.78 -6.85
N ASP A 67 -2.39 9.75 -7.74
CA ASP A 67 -2.64 9.73 -9.19
C ASP A 67 -3.33 8.42 -9.62
N ALA A 68 -2.92 7.27 -9.08
CA ALA A 68 -3.54 5.98 -9.37
C ALA A 68 -5.00 5.92 -8.88
N GLY A 69 -5.31 6.58 -7.76
CA GLY A 69 -6.67 6.77 -7.26
C GLY A 69 -7.54 7.54 -8.25
N ALA A 70 -7.02 8.65 -8.78
CA ALA A 70 -7.71 9.45 -9.79
C ALA A 70 -8.01 8.64 -11.08
N TYR A 71 -7.07 7.82 -11.56
CA TYR A 71 -7.32 6.93 -12.71
C TYR A 71 -8.37 5.85 -12.41
N THR A 72 -8.40 5.36 -11.17
CA THR A 72 -9.37 4.36 -10.72
C THR A 72 -10.79 4.94 -10.69
N GLU A 73 -10.92 6.16 -10.17
CA GLU A 73 -12.18 6.91 -10.13
C GLU A 73 -12.66 7.27 -11.54
N TYR A 74 -11.76 7.75 -12.41
CA TYR A 74 -12.06 8.02 -13.82
C TYR A 74 -12.62 6.78 -14.54
N SER A 75 -12.06 5.60 -14.24
CA SER A 75 -12.50 4.32 -14.80
C SER A 75 -13.78 3.76 -14.16
N ARG A 76 -14.40 4.48 -13.20
CA ARG A 76 -15.56 4.06 -12.40
C ARG A 76 -15.35 2.70 -11.69
N LYS A 77 -14.11 2.39 -11.34
CA LYS A 77 -13.75 1.16 -10.62
C LYS A 77 -13.54 1.47 -9.14
N LYS A 78 -13.69 0.46 -8.28
CA LYS A 78 -13.37 0.55 -6.84
C LYS A 78 -12.02 -0.08 -6.48
N THR A 79 -11.38 -0.72 -7.47
CA THR A 79 -10.13 -1.48 -7.30
C THR A 79 -9.04 -0.81 -8.13
N VAL A 80 -7.95 -0.45 -7.47
CA VAL A 80 -6.73 0.02 -8.15
C VAL A 80 -6.11 -1.17 -8.89
N THR A 81 -5.89 -1.02 -10.19
CA THR A 81 -5.25 -2.04 -11.05
C THR A 81 -3.77 -1.70 -11.28
N ALA A 82 -2.97 -2.66 -11.76
CA ALA A 82 -1.58 -2.40 -12.10
C ALA A 82 -1.46 -1.35 -13.21
N ALA A 83 -2.28 -1.43 -14.25
CA ALA A 83 -2.40 -0.37 -15.27
C ALA A 83 -2.55 1.05 -14.69
N HIS A 84 -3.41 1.26 -13.67
CA HIS A 84 -3.57 2.59 -13.05
C HIS A 84 -2.27 3.10 -12.42
N VAL A 85 -1.48 2.21 -11.81
CA VAL A 85 -0.18 2.55 -11.22
C VAL A 85 0.86 2.82 -12.30
N VAL A 86 0.88 2.01 -13.37
CA VAL A 86 1.78 2.21 -14.52
C VAL A 86 1.52 3.57 -15.18
N PHE A 87 0.25 3.97 -15.35
CA PHE A 87 -0.10 5.29 -15.88
C PHE A 87 0.32 6.43 -14.94
N ALA A 88 0.10 6.28 -13.63
CA ALA A 88 0.55 7.25 -12.63
C ALA A 88 2.07 7.45 -12.63
N LEU A 89 2.84 6.36 -12.77
CA LEU A 89 4.29 6.41 -12.89
C LEU A 89 4.73 7.07 -14.21
N ARG A 90 4.08 6.72 -15.32
CA ARG A 90 4.39 7.27 -16.66
C ARG A 90 4.15 8.78 -16.73
N LYS A 91 3.08 9.29 -16.10
CA LYS A 91 2.80 10.73 -15.95
C LYS A 91 3.96 11.50 -15.29
N ARG A 92 4.74 10.83 -14.44
CA ARG A 92 5.88 11.39 -13.68
C ARG A 92 7.23 11.12 -14.34
N GLY A 93 7.24 10.63 -15.59
CA GLY A 93 8.47 10.28 -16.30
C GLY A 93 9.17 9.03 -15.76
N LYS A 94 8.46 8.16 -15.02
CA LYS A 94 8.98 6.87 -14.55
C LYS A 94 8.24 5.76 -15.28
N VAL A 95 8.87 5.15 -16.28
CA VAL A 95 8.27 4.02 -17.01
C VAL A 95 8.60 2.73 -16.28
N LEU A 96 7.58 1.93 -15.98
CA LEU A 96 7.72 0.61 -15.37
C LEU A 96 7.26 -0.45 -16.38
N TYR A 97 8.12 -1.44 -16.64
CA TYR A 97 7.86 -2.53 -17.58
C TYR A 97 7.48 -3.81 -16.84
N GLY A 98 6.76 -4.71 -17.51
CA GLY A 98 6.42 -6.06 -17.00
C GLY A 98 5.19 -6.13 -16.10
N TYR A 99 4.27 -5.17 -16.21
CA TYR A 99 3.02 -5.13 -15.44
C TYR A 99 1.85 -4.73 -16.36
N ASP A 100 0.78 -5.54 -16.34
CA ASP A 100 -0.51 -5.31 -17.01
C ASP A 100 -1.62 -5.01 -15.97
#